data_AF-A0A9E1J480-F1
#
_entry.id   AF-A0A9E1J480-F1
#
_cell.length_a   1.000
_cell.length_b   1.000
_cell.length_c   1.000
_cell.angle_alpha   90.00
_cell.angle_beta   90.00
_cell.angle_gamma   90.00
#
_symmetry.space_group_name_H-M   'P 1'
#
loop_
_entity.id
_entity.type
_entity.pdbx_description
1 polymer ?
#
loop_
_entity_poly.entity_id
_entity_poly.type
_entity_poly.pdbx_seq_one_letter_code
_entity_poly.pdbx_strand_id
1 'polypeptide(L)'
;MSGTDLLQKTPFAAAMADLPLCCLDVGSRGGMEPDLLPAAFAIDAVGFEPDQAECDRLNREADGPWRSARFLPTALAGGSGSRTLYRALDPVSSSLLPPVPATGKRFNQESYCTIVDQSPLETLGLDEAIDGFGLSAPDYLKLDTEGSELEILRGGERALATVSVIKTEVGFMTFRDGQPPARALDDFLSERGFELVALISPAHWRRHGHVLHPRVSRESIPYSRGQLAQSDFLYMRHPDGFALEGADRDTIAARRLKAAWLAMIYGYFDRAEEYLADSDATRLLRERGRLEAGEALRLASQISGRAAWRRALVQHMRGLVPLLRTGPTALSRRP
;
A
#
# COMPACT_ATOMS: atom_id res chain seq x y z
N MET A 1 18.28 5.21 -12.13
CA MET A 1 17.21 4.37 -12.70
C MET A 1 16.07 4.41 -11.71
N SER A 2 14.94 5.01 -12.08
CA SER A 2 13.70 4.81 -11.33
C SER A 2 13.46 3.29 -11.23
N GLY A 3 12.93 2.82 -10.10
CA GLY A 3 12.62 1.40 -9.90
C GLY A 3 11.54 0.86 -10.84
N THR A 4 11.00 1.71 -11.72
CA THR A 4 10.04 1.41 -12.77
C THR A 4 10.49 0.23 -13.60
N ASP A 5 9.59 -0.75 -13.76
CA ASP A 5 9.75 -1.91 -14.63
C ASP A 5 10.97 -2.79 -14.32
N LEU A 6 11.36 -2.87 -13.03
CA LEU A 6 12.40 -3.78 -12.58
C LEU A 6 12.10 -5.23 -12.98
N LEU A 7 10.85 -5.67 -12.86
CA LEU A 7 10.43 -7.02 -13.24
C LEU A 7 10.34 -7.22 -14.75
N GLN A 8 10.19 -6.14 -15.54
CA GLN A 8 10.26 -6.20 -17.00
C GLN A 8 11.65 -6.66 -17.50
N LYS A 9 12.69 -6.47 -16.69
CA LYS A 9 14.07 -6.92 -16.98
C LYS A 9 14.36 -8.35 -16.50
N THR A 10 13.36 -9.03 -15.95
CA THR A 10 13.47 -10.40 -15.48
C THR A 10 12.86 -11.37 -16.49
N PRO A 11 13.18 -12.67 -16.40
CA PRO A 11 12.58 -13.66 -17.29
C PRO A 11 11.04 -13.68 -17.21
N PHE A 12 10.45 -13.27 -16.07
CA PHE A 12 9.00 -13.25 -15.86
C PHE A 12 8.22 -12.27 -16.74
N ALA A 13 8.88 -11.29 -17.37
CA ALA A 13 8.23 -10.19 -18.08
C ALA A 13 7.18 -10.66 -19.11
N ALA A 14 7.53 -11.66 -19.93
CA ALA A 14 6.62 -12.19 -20.95
C ALA A 14 5.40 -12.89 -20.31
N ALA A 15 5.63 -13.73 -19.30
CA ALA A 15 4.55 -14.42 -18.60
C ALA A 15 3.60 -13.45 -17.87
N MET A 16 4.14 -12.34 -17.34
CA MET A 16 3.40 -11.27 -16.68
C MET A 16 2.54 -10.45 -17.63
N ALA A 17 3.05 -10.14 -18.83
CA ALA A 17 2.32 -9.32 -19.80
C ALA A 17 0.97 -9.94 -20.19
N ASP A 18 0.93 -11.27 -20.34
CA ASP A 18 -0.27 -12.02 -20.73
C ASP A 18 -1.15 -12.46 -19.54
N LEU A 19 -0.75 -12.15 -18.30
CA LEU A 19 -1.53 -12.44 -17.09
C LEU A 19 -1.65 -11.17 -16.25
N PRO A 20 -2.49 -10.24 -16.68
CA PRO A 20 -2.66 -8.96 -16.02
C PRO A 20 -2.93 -9.05 -14.51
N LEU A 21 -2.19 -8.28 -13.69
CA LEU A 21 -2.54 -8.02 -12.28
C LEU A 21 -3.62 -6.94 -12.21
N CYS A 22 -4.71 -7.19 -11.49
CA CYS A 22 -5.69 -6.18 -11.12
C CYS A 22 -5.34 -5.62 -9.73
N CYS A 23 -4.99 -4.34 -9.66
CA CYS A 23 -4.55 -3.68 -8.43
C CYS A 23 -5.49 -2.54 -8.08
N LEU A 24 -6.15 -2.63 -6.92
CA LEU A 24 -7.03 -1.58 -6.40
C LEU A 24 -6.29 -0.72 -5.37
N ASP A 25 -6.44 0.59 -5.47
CA ASP A 25 -5.89 1.58 -4.55
C ASP A 25 -7.02 2.47 -4.02
N VAL A 26 -7.36 2.30 -2.74
CA VAL A 26 -8.43 3.06 -2.09
C VAL A 26 -7.80 4.19 -1.28
N GLY A 27 -8.21 5.43 -1.60
CA GLY A 27 -7.52 6.64 -1.15
C GLY A 27 -6.32 6.96 -2.02
N SER A 28 -6.55 7.06 -3.34
CA SER A 28 -5.47 7.18 -4.34
C SER A 28 -5.01 8.62 -4.61
N ARG A 29 -5.20 9.56 -3.68
CA ARG A 29 -4.74 10.96 -3.82
C ARG A 29 -3.24 10.99 -4.13
N GLY A 30 -2.85 11.73 -5.17
CA GLY A 30 -1.46 11.79 -5.62
C GLY A 30 -1.04 10.68 -6.58
N GLY A 31 -1.88 9.67 -6.82
CA GLY A 31 -1.66 8.60 -7.79
C GLY A 31 -1.66 7.22 -7.17
N MET A 32 -1.44 6.22 -8.03
CA MET A 32 -1.35 4.82 -7.61
C MET A 32 -0.11 4.54 -6.77
N GLU A 33 -0.24 3.55 -5.87
CA GLU A 33 0.82 3.02 -5.02
C GLU A 33 2.18 2.85 -5.75
N PRO A 34 3.20 3.66 -5.40
CA PRO A 34 4.51 3.61 -6.05
C PRO A 34 5.27 2.30 -5.85
N ASP A 35 4.97 1.52 -4.79
CA ASP A 35 5.58 0.21 -4.57
C ASP A 35 5.31 -0.76 -5.73
N LEU A 36 4.25 -0.54 -6.53
CA LEU A 36 3.87 -1.36 -7.67
C LEU A 36 4.62 -1.03 -8.97
N LEU A 37 5.37 0.09 -9.03
CA LEU A 37 6.14 0.51 -10.21
C LEU A 37 7.07 -0.55 -10.82
N PRO A 38 7.70 -1.48 -10.05
CA PRO A 38 8.49 -2.57 -10.60
C PRO A 38 7.78 -3.44 -11.65
N ALA A 39 6.45 -3.48 -11.64
CA ALA A 39 5.62 -4.30 -12.51
C ALA A 39 4.53 -3.50 -13.24
N ALA A 40 4.68 -2.18 -13.35
CA ALA A 40 3.64 -1.30 -13.87
C ALA A 40 3.16 -1.74 -15.27
N PHE A 41 4.07 -2.17 -16.14
CA PHE A 41 3.77 -2.74 -17.46
C PHE A 41 2.77 -3.92 -17.49
N ALA A 42 2.52 -4.56 -16.34
CA ALA A 42 1.64 -5.71 -16.18
C ALA A 42 0.47 -5.46 -15.21
N ILE A 43 0.19 -4.21 -14.83
CA ILE A 43 -0.87 -3.85 -13.87
C ILE A 43 -2.00 -3.06 -14.53
N ASP A 44 -3.23 -3.50 -14.28
CA ASP A 44 -4.46 -2.72 -14.48
C ASP A 44 -4.75 -2.05 -13.14
N ALA A 45 -4.42 -0.77 -13.10
CA ALA A 45 -4.53 0.06 -11.91
C ALA A 45 -5.93 0.68 -11.82
N VAL A 46 -6.59 0.51 -10.68
CA VAL A 46 -7.86 1.18 -10.39
C VAL A 46 -7.75 1.92 -9.07
N GLY A 47 -7.83 3.25 -9.13
CA GLY A 47 -7.82 4.12 -7.95
C GLY A 47 -9.22 4.59 -7.57
N PHE A 48 -9.50 4.68 -6.27
CA PHE A 48 -10.70 5.30 -5.71
C PHE A 48 -10.31 6.58 -4.97
N GLU A 49 -10.76 7.74 -5.48
CA GLU A 49 -10.52 9.05 -4.90
C GLU A 49 -11.80 9.90 -4.94
N PRO A 50 -12.46 10.16 -3.80
CA PRO A 50 -13.76 10.85 -3.80
C PRO A 50 -13.69 12.34 -4.15
N ASP A 51 -12.53 13.00 -4.05
CA ASP A 51 -12.38 14.38 -4.52
C ASP A 51 -12.39 14.42 -6.05
N GLN A 52 -13.50 14.87 -6.62
CA GLN A 52 -13.70 14.93 -8.07
C GLN A 52 -12.57 15.67 -8.79
N ALA A 53 -12.08 16.78 -8.24
CA ALA A 53 -11.04 17.58 -8.91
C ALA A 53 -9.71 16.83 -8.96
N GLU A 54 -9.38 16.10 -7.90
CA GLU A 54 -8.20 15.24 -7.85
C GLU A 54 -8.38 14.01 -8.76
N CYS A 55 -9.54 13.35 -8.73
CA CYS A 55 -9.84 12.23 -9.61
C CYS A 55 -9.74 12.62 -11.10
N ASP A 56 -10.26 13.80 -11.47
CA ASP A 56 -10.15 14.34 -12.84
C ASP A 56 -8.70 14.65 -13.22
N ARG A 57 -7.89 15.14 -12.27
CA ARG A 57 -6.45 15.34 -12.47
C ARG A 57 -5.73 14.02 -12.71
N LEU A 58 -6.01 13.01 -11.88
CA LEU A 58 -5.41 11.67 -11.99
C LEU A 58 -5.76 11.00 -13.31
N ASN A 59 -7.01 11.09 -13.77
CA ASN A 59 -7.42 10.56 -15.07
C ASN A 59 -6.79 11.31 -16.26
N ARG A 60 -6.53 12.61 -16.15
CA ARG A 60 -5.78 13.37 -17.18
C ARG A 60 -4.30 12.99 -17.25
N GLU A 61 -3.74 12.50 -16.14
CA GLU A 61 -2.35 12.08 -16.02
C GLU A 61 -2.20 10.55 -16.05
N ALA A 62 -3.24 9.82 -16.45
CA ALA A 62 -3.30 8.36 -16.39
C ALA A 62 -2.39 7.64 -17.39
N ASP A 63 -1.77 8.35 -18.34
CA ASP A 63 -0.77 7.85 -19.31
C ASP A 63 0.57 7.45 -18.66
N GLY A 64 0.55 7.10 -17.37
CA GLY A 64 1.70 6.62 -16.59
C GLY A 64 2.23 5.25 -17.06
N PRO A 65 3.17 4.65 -16.31
CA PRO A 65 3.85 3.41 -16.71
C PRO A 65 2.96 2.14 -16.62
N TRP A 66 1.69 2.29 -16.28
CA TRP A 66 0.74 1.21 -16.03
C TRP A 66 0.27 0.58 -17.35
N ARG A 67 -0.05 -0.72 -17.38
CA ARG A 67 -0.71 -1.32 -18.56
C ARG A 67 -2.03 -0.60 -18.84
N SER A 68 -2.80 -0.37 -17.80
CA SER A 68 -3.95 0.53 -17.83
C SER A 68 -4.11 1.21 -16.47
N ALA A 69 -4.71 2.39 -16.45
CA ALA A 69 -5.03 3.12 -15.23
C ALA A 69 -6.39 3.80 -15.36
N ARG A 70 -7.21 3.68 -14.31
CA ARG A 70 -8.51 4.35 -14.20
C ARG A 70 -8.74 4.80 -12.77
N PHE A 71 -9.17 6.05 -12.59
CA PHE A 71 -9.53 6.59 -11.27
C PHE A 71 -11.03 6.85 -11.21
N LEU A 72 -11.64 6.50 -10.07
CA LEU A 72 -13.07 6.55 -9.83
C LEU A 72 -13.38 7.55 -8.71
N PRO A 73 -14.33 8.50 -8.92
CA PRO A 73 -14.70 9.52 -7.95
C PRO A 73 -15.62 8.93 -6.88
N THR A 74 -15.14 7.97 -6.10
CA THR A 74 -15.98 7.19 -5.18
C THR A 74 -15.23 6.92 -3.89
N ALA A 75 -15.87 7.21 -2.76
CA ALA A 75 -15.41 6.75 -1.46
C ALA A 75 -15.93 5.34 -1.19
N LEU A 76 -15.08 4.48 -0.62
CA LEU A 76 -15.50 3.17 -0.16
C LEU A 76 -15.72 3.18 1.35
N ALA A 77 -16.67 2.37 1.82
CA ALA A 77 -16.98 2.14 3.22
C ALA A 77 -17.47 0.70 3.42
N GLY A 78 -18.16 0.41 4.53
CA GLY A 78 -18.79 -0.90 4.74
C GLY A 78 -19.93 -1.27 3.79
N GLY A 79 -20.42 -0.34 2.99
CA GLY A 79 -21.54 -0.55 2.05
C GLY A 79 -22.03 0.76 1.45
N SER A 80 -23.09 0.64 0.64
CA SER A 80 -23.78 1.79 0.04
C SER A 80 -24.44 2.69 1.08
N GLY A 81 -24.24 4.00 0.97
CA GLY A 81 -24.97 4.97 1.78
C GLY A 81 -24.35 6.36 1.85
N SER A 82 -25.12 7.29 2.41
CA SER A 82 -24.69 8.67 2.59
C SER A 82 -23.76 8.81 3.80
N ARG A 83 -22.60 9.41 3.60
CA ARG A 83 -21.59 9.68 4.64
C ARG A 83 -21.10 11.12 4.53
N THR A 84 -20.42 11.59 5.58
CA THR A 84 -19.74 12.90 5.57
C THR A 84 -18.26 12.69 5.34
N LEU A 85 -17.71 13.37 4.35
CA LEU A 85 -16.26 13.51 4.18
C LEU A 85 -15.78 14.72 4.98
N TYR A 86 -14.90 14.47 5.94
CA TYR A 86 -14.23 15.50 6.72
C TYR A 86 -12.92 15.86 6.01
N ARG A 87 -12.93 16.95 5.23
CA ARG A 87 -11.74 17.40 4.51
C ARG A 87 -10.83 18.17 5.46
N ALA A 88 -9.66 17.60 5.71
CA ALA A 88 -8.65 18.21 6.56
C ALA A 88 -7.90 19.33 5.82
N LEU A 89 -7.24 20.21 6.58
CA LEU A 89 -6.40 21.27 6.05
C LEU A 89 -5.25 20.69 5.21
N ASP A 90 -4.68 19.56 5.65
CA ASP A 90 -3.89 18.72 4.78
C ASP A 90 -4.81 17.71 4.06
N PRO A 91 -5.00 17.82 2.73
CA PRO A 91 -5.97 16.99 2.01
C PRO A 91 -5.67 15.50 2.04
N VAL A 92 -4.40 15.08 2.23
CA VAL A 92 -4.06 13.65 2.35
C VAL A 92 -4.65 13.02 3.60
N SER A 93 -5.04 13.84 4.58
CA SER A 93 -5.60 13.42 5.85
C SER A 93 -7.13 13.60 5.93
N SER A 94 -7.82 13.58 4.79
CA SER A 94 -9.29 13.60 4.73
C SER A 94 -9.85 12.22 5.00
N SER A 95 -10.97 12.13 5.73
CA SER A 95 -11.52 10.85 6.19
C SER A 95 -13.05 10.85 6.25
N LEU A 96 -13.66 9.66 6.24
CA LEU A 96 -15.07 9.46 6.60
C LEU A 96 -15.31 9.49 8.12
N LEU A 97 -14.23 9.57 8.90
CA LEU A 97 -14.27 9.66 10.35
C LEU A 97 -13.90 11.08 10.82
N PRO A 98 -14.59 11.64 11.82
CA PRO A 98 -14.22 12.93 12.39
C PRO A 98 -12.80 12.89 12.95
N PRO A 99 -12.01 13.97 12.87
CA PRO A 99 -10.69 14.02 13.51
C PRO A 99 -10.82 14.05 15.04
N VAL A 100 -9.71 13.75 15.74
CA VAL A 100 -9.55 13.98 17.18
C VAL A 100 -8.59 15.17 17.39
N PRO A 101 -9.08 16.42 17.47
CA PRO A 101 -8.23 17.62 17.56
C PRO A 101 -7.26 17.61 18.74
N ALA A 102 -7.63 16.93 19.83
CA ALA A 102 -6.75 16.78 20.99
C ALA A 102 -5.46 16.01 20.65
N THR A 103 -5.51 15.02 19.76
CA THR A 103 -4.33 14.27 19.30
C THR A 103 -3.47 15.13 18.38
N GLY A 104 -4.09 15.82 17.41
CA GLY A 104 -3.38 16.78 16.56
C GLY A 104 -2.63 17.84 17.37
N LYS A 105 -3.32 18.48 18.32
CA LYS A 105 -2.71 19.47 19.24
C LYS A 105 -1.62 18.88 20.13
N ARG A 106 -1.76 17.62 20.57
CA ARG A 106 -0.76 16.95 21.41
C ARG A 106 0.56 16.72 20.67
N PHE A 107 0.52 16.54 19.35
CA PHE A 107 1.69 16.18 18.54
C PHE A 107 2.09 17.24 17.49
N ASN A 108 1.55 18.46 17.61
CA ASN A 108 1.78 19.55 16.66
C ASN A 108 1.47 19.10 15.20
N GLN A 109 0.36 18.38 15.05
CA GLN A 109 -0.20 17.83 13.80
C GLN A 109 -1.60 18.38 13.54
N GLU A 110 -1.86 19.64 13.89
CA GLU A 110 -3.17 20.26 13.77
C GLU A 110 -3.67 20.30 12.32
N SER A 111 -2.79 20.34 11.32
CA SER A 111 -3.17 20.30 9.90
C SER A 111 -3.92 19.01 9.53
N TYR A 112 -3.59 17.88 10.17
CA TYR A 112 -4.27 16.59 9.93
C TYR A 112 -5.65 16.52 10.60
N CYS A 113 -5.91 17.39 11.57
CA CYS A 113 -7.13 17.38 12.39
C CYS A 113 -8.02 18.63 12.21
N THR A 114 -7.54 19.67 11.53
CA THR A 114 -8.29 20.90 11.27
C THR A 114 -9.15 20.69 10.04
N ILE A 115 -10.47 20.78 10.18
CA ILE A 115 -11.41 20.59 9.06
C ILE A 115 -11.65 21.91 8.36
N VAL A 116 -11.46 21.92 7.04
CA VAL A 116 -11.72 23.07 6.16
C VAL A 116 -13.06 22.95 5.44
N ASP A 117 -13.60 21.75 5.32
CA ASP A 117 -14.88 21.47 4.67
C ASP A 117 -15.49 20.15 5.17
N GLN A 118 -16.82 20.10 5.22
CA GLN A 118 -17.60 18.89 5.53
C GLN A 118 -18.67 18.74 4.46
N SER A 119 -18.51 17.74 3.61
CA SER A 119 -19.40 17.54 2.48
C SER A 119 -20.06 16.16 2.57
N PRO A 120 -21.37 16.06 2.28
CA PRO A 120 -21.99 14.76 2.10
C PRO A 120 -21.47 14.11 0.81
N LEU A 121 -21.27 12.80 0.85
CA LEU A 121 -20.99 11.97 -0.32
C LEU A 121 -21.69 10.62 -0.20
N GLU A 122 -21.82 9.93 -1.32
CA GLU A 122 -22.27 8.54 -1.35
C GLU A 122 -21.07 7.60 -1.34
N THR A 123 -21.13 6.57 -0.50
CA THR A 123 -20.14 5.49 -0.45
C THR A 123 -20.66 4.24 -1.12
N LEU A 124 -19.75 3.31 -1.45
CA LEU A 124 -20.05 1.93 -1.82
C LEU A 124 -19.27 0.96 -0.94
N GLY A 125 -19.75 -0.27 -0.79
CA GLY A 125 -18.92 -1.38 -0.34
C GLY A 125 -17.90 -1.77 -1.41
N LEU A 126 -16.77 -2.38 -1.01
CA LEU A 126 -15.73 -2.81 -1.97
C LEU A 126 -16.29 -3.79 -3.02
N ASP A 127 -17.06 -4.78 -2.59
CA ASP A 127 -17.68 -5.75 -3.50
C ASP A 127 -18.73 -5.08 -4.42
N GLU A 128 -19.51 -4.12 -3.89
CA GLU A 128 -20.50 -3.35 -4.67
C GLU A 128 -19.82 -2.47 -5.74
N ALA A 129 -18.67 -1.87 -5.40
CA ALA A 129 -17.89 -1.08 -6.33
C ALA A 129 -17.28 -1.95 -7.44
N ILE A 130 -16.75 -3.14 -7.10
CA ILE A 130 -16.25 -4.09 -8.10
C ILE A 130 -17.34 -4.45 -9.11
N ASP A 131 -18.53 -4.83 -8.62
CA ASP A 131 -19.65 -5.20 -9.48
C ASP A 131 -20.17 -3.99 -10.29
N GLY A 132 -20.37 -2.84 -9.62
CA GLY A 132 -20.95 -1.64 -10.21
C GLY A 132 -20.10 -0.99 -11.30
N PHE A 133 -18.77 -1.08 -11.19
CA PHE A 133 -17.85 -0.56 -12.20
C PHE A 133 -17.35 -1.62 -13.19
N GLY A 134 -17.77 -2.88 -13.04
CA GLY A 134 -17.34 -4.00 -13.89
C GLY A 134 -15.86 -4.30 -13.77
N LEU A 135 -15.31 -4.22 -12.55
CA LEU A 135 -13.90 -4.46 -12.28
C LEU A 135 -13.61 -5.96 -12.23
N SER A 136 -12.38 -6.35 -12.54
CA SER A 136 -11.90 -7.70 -12.26
C SER A 136 -11.73 -7.90 -10.76
N ALA A 137 -11.79 -9.16 -10.31
CA ALA A 137 -11.44 -9.51 -8.94
C ALA A 137 -9.98 -9.06 -8.65
N PRO A 138 -9.73 -8.38 -7.51
CA PRO A 138 -8.41 -7.84 -7.23
C PRO A 138 -7.40 -8.93 -6.90
N ASP A 139 -6.18 -8.76 -7.40
CA ASP A 139 -5.00 -9.51 -6.99
C ASP A 139 -4.27 -8.79 -5.84
N TYR A 140 -4.36 -7.45 -5.83
CA TYR A 140 -3.78 -6.55 -4.84
C TYR A 140 -4.80 -5.51 -4.38
N LEU A 141 -4.77 -5.17 -3.09
CA LEU A 141 -5.60 -4.12 -2.50
C LEU A 141 -4.74 -3.22 -1.61
N LYS A 142 -4.74 -1.92 -1.88
CA LYS A 142 -4.22 -0.89 -0.97
C LYS A 142 -5.35 -0.08 -0.36
N LEU A 143 -5.27 0.15 0.95
CA LEU A 143 -6.24 0.91 1.73
C LEU A 143 -5.50 1.98 2.53
N ASP A 144 -5.77 3.24 2.21
CA ASP A 144 -5.26 4.40 2.95
C ASP A 144 -6.36 5.44 2.98
N THR A 145 -7.27 5.28 3.93
CA THR A 145 -8.53 6.04 4.01
C THR A 145 -8.67 6.74 5.35
N GLU A 146 -7.55 6.86 6.07
CA GLU A 146 -7.47 7.58 7.33
C GLU A 146 -8.52 7.06 8.33
N GLY A 147 -8.62 5.74 8.50
CA GLY A 147 -9.36 5.08 9.58
C GLY A 147 -10.59 4.25 9.18
N SER A 148 -11.02 4.25 7.92
CA SER A 148 -12.16 3.44 7.43
C SER A 148 -11.76 2.07 6.86
N GLU A 149 -10.50 1.67 6.99
CA GLU A 149 -9.94 0.48 6.34
C GLU A 149 -10.71 -0.80 6.72
N LEU A 150 -11.00 -1.00 8.02
CA LEU A 150 -11.70 -2.20 8.50
C LEU A 150 -13.15 -2.27 8.00
N GLU A 151 -13.86 -1.15 7.87
CA GLU A 151 -15.22 -1.18 7.32
C GLU A 151 -15.20 -1.51 5.83
N ILE A 152 -14.24 -0.95 5.07
CA ILE A 152 -14.07 -1.25 3.64
C ILE A 152 -13.76 -2.75 3.43
N LEU A 153 -12.87 -3.31 4.25
CA LEU A 153 -12.55 -4.74 4.23
C LEU A 153 -13.80 -5.62 4.48
N ARG A 154 -14.65 -5.24 5.44
CA ARG A 154 -15.92 -5.94 5.71
C ARG A 154 -16.91 -5.84 4.55
N GLY A 155 -16.88 -4.75 3.78
CA GLY A 155 -17.67 -4.57 2.56
C GLY A 155 -17.13 -5.34 1.35
N GLY A 156 -16.08 -6.15 1.51
CA GLY A 156 -15.32 -6.77 0.42
C GLY A 156 -15.06 -8.27 0.59
N GLU A 157 -15.92 -9.03 1.26
CA GLU A 157 -15.66 -10.45 1.56
C GLU A 157 -15.40 -11.29 0.28
N ARG A 158 -16.05 -11.00 -0.85
CA ARG A 158 -15.75 -11.71 -2.13
C ARG A 158 -14.38 -11.31 -2.67
N ALA A 159 -14.07 -10.02 -2.68
CA ALA A 159 -12.73 -9.53 -3.05
C ALA A 159 -11.64 -10.14 -2.15
N LEU A 160 -11.91 -10.28 -0.86
CA LEU A 160 -11.01 -10.89 0.12
C LEU A 160 -10.83 -12.39 -0.06
N ALA A 161 -11.70 -13.08 -0.81
CA ALA A 161 -11.46 -14.48 -1.19
C ALA A 161 -10.39 -14.59 -2.29
N THR A 162 -10.26 -13.57 -3.14
CA THR A 162 -9.38 -13.62 -4.33
C THR A 162 -8.02 -12.94 -4.11
N VAL A 163 -8.01 -11.78 -3.43
CA VAL A 163 -6.83 -10.93 -3.25
C VAL A 163 -5.69 -11.68 -2.56
N SER A 164 -4.46 -11.45 -3.02
CA SER A 164 -3.27 -12.15 -2.55
C SER A 164 -2.37 -11.28 -1.68
N VAL A 165 -2.38 -9.96 -1.88
CA VAL A 165 -1.58 -9.00 -1.11
C VAL A 165 -2.45 -7.80 -0.73
N ILE A 166 -2.40 -7.42 0.54
CA ILE A 166 -3.10 -6.25 1.06
C ILE A 166 -2.07 -5.33 1.72
N LYS A 167 -2.03 -4.06 1.33
CA LYS A 167 -1.30 -3.00 2.04
C LYS A 167 -2.34 -2.08 2.68
N THR A 168 -2.32 -1.91 3.99
CA THR A 168 -3.33 -1.10 4.67
C THR A 168 -2.70 -0.18 5.70
N GLU A 169 -3.12 1.08 5.73
CA GLU A 169 -2.75 2.00 6.81
C GLU A 169 -3.29 1.44 8.14
N VAL A 170 -2.51 1.58 9.20
CA VAL A 170 -2.92 1.33 10.58
C VAL A 170 -2.51 2.47 11.51
N GLY A 171 -3.43 2.83 12.41
CA GLY A 171 -3.16 3.74 13.51
C GLY A 171 -2.75 3.03 14.80
N PHE A 172 -1.67 3.50 15.42
CA PHE A 172 -1.21 3.10 16.77
C PHE A 172 -1.60 4.11 17.85
N MET A 173 -2.11 5.28 17.44
CA MET A 173 -2.80 6.23 18.29
C MET A 173 -4.07 6.69 17.62
N THR A 174 -5.04 7.16 18.41
CA THR A 174 -6.34 7.59 17.90
C THR A 174 -6.28 9.06 17.48
N PHE A 175 -6.35 9.33 16.18
CA PHE A 175 -6.42 10.68 15.57
C PHE A 175 -7.71 10.88 14.76
N ARG A 176 -8.54 9.84 14.64
CA ARG A 176 -9.89 9.82 14.07
C ARG A 176 -10.84 9.16 15.06
N ASP A 177 -12.00 9.77 15.25
CA ASP A 177 -13.02 9.24 16.14
C ASP A 177 -13.64 7.98 15.54
N GLY A 178 -13.74 6.91 16.34
CA GLY A 178 -14.23 5.62 15.87
C GLY A 178 -13.27 4.78 15.02
N GLN A 179 -12.02 5.21 14.79
CA GLN A 179 -11.08 4.38 14.04
C GLN A 179 -10.79 3.05 14.77
N PRO A 180 -10.70 1.93 14.05
CA PRO A 180 -10.28 0.66 14.62
C PRO A 180 -8.80 0.74 15.06
N PRO A 181 -8.43 0.06 16.16
CA PRO A 181 -7.02 -0.12 16.50
C PRO A 181 -6.36 -1.10 15.52
N ALA A 182 -5.04 -0.99 15.34
CA ALA A 182 -4.26 -1.89 14.46
C ALA A 182 -4.55 -3.39 14.69
N ARG A 183 -4.71 -3.81 15.96
CA ARG A 183 -5.05 -5.21 16.31
C ARG A 183 -6.36 -5.70 15.69
N ALA A 184 -7.36 -4.83 15.53
CA ALA A 184 -8.65 -5.24 14.99
C ALA A 184 -8.58 -5.53 13.49
N LEU A 185 -7.67 -4.87 12.76
CA LEU A 185 -7.38 -5.21 11.37
C LEU A 185 -6.60 -6.53 11.29
N ASP A 186 -5.61 -6.71 12.17
CA ASP A 186 -4.81 -7.93 12.22
C ASP A 186 -5.65 -9.17 12.54
N ASP A 187 -6.51 -9.09 13.57
CA ASP A 187 -7.46 -10.15 13.92
C ASP A 187 -8.35 -10.49 12.71
N PHE A 188 -8.93 -9.47 12.06
CA PHE A 188 -9.83 -9.65 10.93
C PHE A 188 -9.17 -10.30 9.70
N LEU A 189 -7.95 -9.88 9.35
CA LEU A 189 -7.23 -10.40 8.19
C LEU A 189 -6.61 -11.78 8.47
N SER A 190 -6.09 -12.01 9.68
CA SER A 190 -5.55 -13.31 10.09
C SER A 190 -6.60 -14.40 10.05
N GLU A 191 -7.84 -14.12 10.50
CA GLU A 191 -8.99 -15.02 10.38
C GLU A 191 -9.33 -15.40 8.92
N ARG A 192 -8.90 -14.59 7.96
CA ARG A 192 -9.14 -14.79 6.51
C ARG A 192 -7.93 -15.37 5.77
N GLY A 193 -6.96 -15.90 6.51
CA GLY A 193 -5.80 -16.58 5.95
C GLY A 193 -4.76 -15.63 5.35
N PHE A 194 -4.66 -14.41 5.86
CA PHE A 194 -3.55 -13.50 5.57
C PHE A 194 -2.51 -13.54 6.70
N GLU A 195 -1.25 -13.35 6.33
CA GLU A 195 -0.13 -13.22 7.26
C GLU A 195 0.48 -11.83 7.15
N LEU A 196 0.71 -11.18 8.29
CA LEU A 196 1.44 -9.93 8.36
C LEU A 196 2.93 -10.19 8.07
N VAL A 197 3.44 -9.69 6.94
CA VAL A 197 4.84 -9.92 6.51
C VAL A 197 5.74 -8.70 6.70
N ALA A 198 5.17 -7.51 6.86
CA ALA A 198 5.92 -6.29 7.15
C ALA A 198 5.07 -5.20 7.80
N LEU A 199 5.77 -4.37 8.56
CA LEU A 199 5.36 -3.03 8.91
C LEU A 199 6.24 -2.04 8.13
N ILE A 200 5.62 -1.27 7.24
CA ILE A 200 6.28 -0.38 6.27
C ILE A 200 6.12 1.07 6.72
N SER A 201 7.21 1.83 6.61
CA SER A 201 7.23 3.29 6.82
C SER A 201 6.61 3.78 8.14
N PRO A 202 7.02 3.28 9.32
CA PRO A 202 6.45 3.74 10.60
C PRO A 202 6.63 5.25 10.81
N ALA A 203 5.52 5.95 10.85
CA ALA A 203 5.45 7.35 11.19
C ALA A 203 5.58 7.51 12.71
N HIS A 204 6.50 8.37 13.12
CA HIS A 204 6.72 8.70 14.52
C HIS A 204 6.43 10.18 14.76
N TRP A 205 5.58 10.51 15.72
CA TRP A 205 5.21 11.88 16.04
C TRP A 205 5.85 12.37 17.32
N ARG A 206 6.28 13.64 17.33
CA ARG A 206 6.81 14.33 18.51
C ARG A 206 5.84 15.40 18.98
N ARG A 207 5.84 15.68 20.28
CA ARG A 207 5.07 16.79 20.85
C ARG A 207 5.57 18.16 20.38
N HIS A 208 6.87 18.28 20.22
CA HIS A 208 7.56 19.50 19.80
C HIS A 208 8.46 19.14 18.63
N GLY A 209 8.25 19.86 17.53
CA GLY A 209 9.11 19.80 16.36
C GLY A 209 8.87 18.63 15.44
N HIS A 210 9.41 18.75 14.24
CA HIS A 210 9.33 17.74 13.18
C HIS A 210 10.65 16.96 13.02
N VAL A 211 11.67 17.29 13.83
CA VAL A 211 12.98 16.64 13.77
C VAL A 211 12.96 15.35 14.58
N LEU A 212 13.06 14.23 13.87
CA LEU A 212 13.07 12.89 14.45
C LEU A 212 14.48 12.35 14.67
N HIS A 213 14.57 11.32 15.52
CA HIS A 213 15.78 10.53 15.73
C HIS A 213 16.38 10.08 14.38
N PRO A 214 17.71 10.13 14.19
CA PRO A 214 18.76 10.48 15.18
C PRO A 214 19.16 11.97 15.21
N ARG A 215 18.34 12.88 14.68
CA ARG A 215 18.69 14.30 14.55
C ARG A 215 18.30 15.11 15.79
N VAL A 216 18.93 16.28 15.95
CA VAL A 216 18.64 17.25 17.01
C VAL A 216 18.18 18.59 16.41
N SER A 217 17.35 19.32 17.15
CA SER A 217 16.80 20.63 16.77
C SER A 217 17.24 21.73 17.75
N ARG A 218 16.86 22.99 17.48
CA ARG A 218 17.08 24.13 18.39
C ARG A 218 15.88 24.43 19.30
N GLU A 219 14.91 23.52 19.36
CA GLU A 219 13.74 23.68 20.21
C GLU A 219 14.09 23.51 21.69
N SER A 220 13.14 23.84 22.57
CA SER A 220 13.30 23.71 24.02
C SER A 220 13.62 22.28 24.47
N ILE A 221 13.16 21.28 23.71
CA ILE A 221 13.55 19.87 23.85
C ILE A 221 14.29 19.46 22.56
N PRO A 222 15.62 19.67 22.48
CA PRO A 222 16.41 19.50 21.27
C PRO A 222 16.33 18.09 20.66
N TYR A 223 16.31 17.07 21.51
CA TYR A 223 16.31 15.66 21.12
C TYR A 223 15.19 14.90 21.83
N SER A 224 14.44 14.11 21.07
CA SER A 224 13.55 13.08 21.58
C SER A 224 13.22 12.11 20.45
N ARG A 225 12.87 10.86 20.79
CA ARG A 225 12.24 9.95 19.84
C ARG A 225 10.76 10.35 19.69
N GLY A 226 10.20 10.13 18.50
CA GLY A 226 8.76 10.22 18.33
C GLY A 226 8.06 8.96 18.88
N GLN A 227 6.75 9.07 19.07
CA GLN A 227 5.87 7.95 19.38
C GLN A 227 5.33 7.39 18.07
N LEU A 228 5.27 6.06 17.95
CA LEU A 228 4.67 5.41 16.79
C LEU A 228 3.21 5.88 16.65
N ALA A 229 2.86 6.42 15.49
CA ALA A 229 1.55 7.03 15.23
C ALA A 229 0.76 6.24 14.20
N GLN A 230 1.35 6.04 13.03
CA GLN A 230 0.78 5.30 11.91
C GLN A 230 1.88 4.47 11.25
N SER A 231 1.47 3.47 10.48
CA SER A 231 2.33 2.71 9.56
C SER A 231 1.45 2.01 8.54
N ASP A 232 2.06 1.46 7.49
CA ASP A 232 1.37 0.51 6.64
C ASP A 232 1.67 -0.92 7.10
N PHE A 233 0.64 -1.75 7.23
CA PHE A 233 0.81 -3.19 7.29
C PHE A 233 0.77 -3.79 5.89
N LEU A 234 1.72 -4.67 5.61
CA LEU A 234 1.72 -5.50 4.40
C LEU A 234 1.36 -6.93 4.78
N TYR A 235 0.23 -7.38 4.25
CA TYR A 235 -0.26 -8.73 4.38
C TYR A 235 -0.09 -9.50 3.08
N MET A 236 0.24 -10.78 3.20
CA MET A 236 0.24 -11.72 2.09
C MET A 236 -0.61 -12.93 2.45
N ARG A 237 -1.36 -13.46 1.48
CA ARG A 237 -2.16 -14.67 1.67
C ARG A 237 -1.28 -15.85 2.08
N HIS A 238 -1.71 -16.64 3.05
CA HIS A 238 -1.02 -17.86 3.43
C HIS A 238 -0.91 -18.81 2.22
N PRO A 239 0.22 -19.52 1.98
CA PRO A 239 0.39 -20.39 0.82
C PRO A 239 -0.68 -21.48 0.66
N ASP A 240 -1.31 -21.91 1.75
CA ASP A 240 -2.42 -22.88 1.73
C ASP A 240 -3.79 -22.26 1.44
N GLY A 241 -3.89 -20.92 1.44
CA GLY A 241 -5.15 -20.17 1.33
C GLY A 241 -5.66 -19.91 -0.09
N PHE A 242 -5.14 -20.61 -1.11
CA PHE A 242 -5.48 -20.37 -2.53
C PHE A 242 -6.63 -21.22 -3.08
N ALA A 243 -7.12 -22.19 -2.31
CA ALA A 243 -8.31 -22.94 -2.69
C ALA A 243 -9.52 -21.98 -2.79
N LEU A 244 -10.30 -22.12 -3.85
CA LEU A 244 -11.58 -21.43 -4.03
C LEU A 244 -12.63 -22.46 -4.43
N GLU A 245 -13.80 -22.37 -3.80
CA GLU A 245 -14.92 -23.25 -4.13
C GLU A 245 -15.31 -23.06 -5.61
N GLY A 246 -15.40 -24.17 -6.34
CA GLY A 246 -15.77 -24.17 -7.76
C GLY A 246 -14.69 -23.68 -8.73
N ALA A 247 -13.52 -23.23 -8.27
CA ALA A 247 -12.42 -22.83 -9.16
C ALA A 247 -11.69 -24.04 -9.74
N ASP A 248 -11.37 -24.00 -11.02
CA ASP A 248 -10.54 -25.02 -11.67
C ASP A 248 -9.05 -24.86 -11.31
N ARG A 249 -8.25 -25.87 -11.68
CA ARG A 249 -6.81 -25.91 -11.38
C ARG A 249 -6.04 -24.76 -12.03
N ASP A 250 -6.41 -24.37 -13.25
CA ASP A 250 -5.72 -23.30 -13.98
C ASP A 250 -6.00 -21.92 -13.37
N THR A 251 -7.19 -21.71 -12.82
CA THR A 251 -7.56 -20.52 -12.06
C THR A 251 -6.75 -20.41 -10.78
N ILE A 252 -6.63 -21.50 -10.03
CA ILE A 252 -5.81 -21.54 -8.80
C ILE A 252 -4.32 -21.32 -9.14
N ALA A 253 -3.81 -21.96 -10.20
CA ALA A 253 -2.45 -21.80 -10.68
C ALA A 253 -2.14 -20.35 -11.10
N ALA A 254 -3.05 -19.71 -11.84
CA ALA A 254 -2.92 -18.32 -12.25
C ALA A 254 -2.88 -17.38 -11.04
N ARG A 255 -3.72 -17.61 -10.03
CA ARG A 255 -3.72 -16.82 -8.78
C ARG A 255 -2.41 -16.97 -8.01
N ARG A 256 -1.89 -18.20 -7.87
CA ARG A 256 -0.59 -18.46 -7.24
C ARG A 256 0.55 -17.75 -7.99
N LEU A 257 0.53 -17.82 -9.31
CA LEU A 257 1.54 -17.17 -10.15
C LEU A 257 1.52 -15.64 -9.98
N LYS A 258 0.33 -15.02 -9.97
CA LYS A 258 0.14 -13.60 -9.68
C LYS A 258 0.59 -13.21 -8.28
N ALA A 259 0.28 -14.03 -7.28
CA ALA A 259 0.74 -13.82 -5.90
C ALA A 259 2.27 -13.86 -5.79
N ALA A 260 2.93 -14.77 -6.53
CA ALA A 260 4.39 -14.82 -6.61
C ALA A 260 4.97 -13.52 -7.20
N TRP A 261 4.32 -12.94 -8.20
CA TRP A 261 4.75 -11.65 -8.75
C TRP A 261 4.60 -10.51 -7.75
N LEU A 262 3.46 -10.42 -7.06
CA LEU A 262 3.24 -9.43 -6.01
C LEU A 262 4.28 -9.58 -4.88
N ALA A 263 4.58 -10.81 -4.45
CA ALA A 263 5.64 -11.06 -3.47
C ALA A 263 7.01 -10.56 -3.96
N MET A 264 7.37 -10.81 -5.23
CA MET A 264 8.61 -10.31 -5.82
C MET A 264 8.66 -8.78 -5.97
N ILE A 265 7.53 -8.11 -6.23
CA ILE A 265 7.45 -6.63 -6.27
C ILE A 265 7.91 -6.05 -4.93
N TYR A 266 7.47 -6.64 -3.82
CA TYR A 266 7.87 -6.28 -2.46
C TYR A 266 9.21 -6.89 -2.01
N GLY A 267 9.85 -7.72 -2.85
CA GLY A 267 11.15 -8.33 -2.58
C GLY A 267 11.14 -9.62 -1.76
N TYR A 268 9.98 -10.23 -1.55
CA TYR A 268 9.81 -11.49 -0.81
C TYR A 268 9.93 -12.71 -1.74
N PHE A 269 11.16 -13.03 -2.15
CA PHE A 269 11.42 -14.14 -3.07
C PHE A 269 11.16 -15.53 -2.46
N ASP A 270 11.38 -15.70 -1.15
CA ASP A 270 11.08 -16.97 -0.46
C ASP A 270 9.57 -17.23 -0.45
N ARG A 271 8.75 -16.20 -0.21
CA ARG A 271 7.28 -16.29 -0.33
C ARG A 271 6.85 -16.56 -1.78
N ALA A 272 7.53 -15.97 -2.77
CA ALA A 272 7.27 -16.26 -4.17
C ALA A 272 7.59 -17.74 -4.52
N GLU A 273 8.64 -18.32 -3.92
CA GLU A 273 8.96 -19.74 -4.04
C GLU A 273 7.85 -20.62 -3.44
N GLU A 274 7.34 -20.28 -2.25
CA GLU A 274 6.22 -21.01 -1.62
C GLU A 274 4.96 -21.04 -2.51
N TYR A 275 4.62 -19.91 -3.15
CA TYR A 275 3.49 -19.88 -4.08
C TYR A 275 3.74 -20.72 -5.34
N LEU A 276 5.00 -20.76 -5.81
CA LEU A 276 5.45 -21.54 -6.97
C LEU A 276 5.81 -22.99 -6.62
N ALA A 277 5.62 -23.45 -5.38
CA ALA A 277 5.77 -24.87 -5.04
C ALA A 277 4.64 -25.73 -5.66
N ASP A 278 3.55 -25.10 -6.11
CA ASP A 278 2.43 -25.76 -6.78
C ASP A 278 2.80 -26.20 -8.21
N SER A 279 2.51 -27.47 -8.52
CA SER A 279 2.87 -28.05 -9.82
C SER A 279 2.11 -27.43 -11.00
N ASP A 280 0.86 -27.00 -10.79
CA ASP A 280 0.07 -26.37 -11.85
C ASP A 280 0.53 -24.94 -12.10
N ALA A 281 0.91 -24.18 -11.06
CA ALA A 281 1.51 -22.86 -11.19
C ALA A 281 2.84 -22.91 -11.96
N THR A 282 3.73 -23.87 -11.65
CA THR A 282 5.00 -24.02 -12.39
C THR A 282 4.80 -24.52 -13.81
N ARG A 283 3.78 -25.34 -14.08
CA ARG A 283 3.39 -25.73 -15.43
C ARG A 283 2.93 -24.51 -16.22
N LEU A 284 2.02 -23.70 -15.67
CA LEU A 284 1.51 -22.50 -16.30
C LEU A 284 2.62 -21.48 -16.60
N LEU A 285 3.58 -21.32 -15.68
CA LEU A 285 4.78 -20.49 -15.89
C LEU A 285 5.62 -21.00 -17.07
N ARG A 286 5.83 -22.31 -17.18
CA ARG A 286 6.58 -22.94 -18.28
C ARG A 286 5.86 -22.75 -19.63
N GLU A 287 4.55 -22.94 -19.66
CA GLU A 287 3.74 -22.76 -20.88
C GLU A 287 3.77 -21.31 -21.39
N ARG A 288 3.65 -20.34 -20.46
CA ARG A 288 3.60 -18.91 -20.80
C ARG A 288 4.96 -18.28 -21.05
N GLY A 289 5.95 -18.60 -20.23
CA GLY A 289 7.26 -17.94 -20.24
C GLY A 289 8.39 -18.79 -20.82
N ARG A 290 8.20 -20.10 -20.97
CA ARG A 290 9.28 -21.09 -21.22
C ARG A 290 10.39 -21.03 -20.17
N LEU A 291 10.00 -20.91 -18.90
CA LEU A 291 10.88 -20.70 -17.76
C LEU A 291 10.78 -21.83 -16.74
N GLU A 292 11.92 -22.27 -16.23
CA GLU A 292 11.98 -23.06 -15.00
C GLU A 292 11.91 -22.13 -13.79
N ALA A 293 10.98 -22.39 -12.88
CA ALA A 293 10.64 -21.49 -11.77
C ALA A 293 11.85 -21.12 -10.90
N GLY A 294 12.64 -22.12 -10.48
CA GLY A 294 13.79 -21.90 -9.60
C GLY A 294 14.89 -21.04 -10.23
N GLU A 295 15.18 -21.24 -11.52
CA GLU A 295 16.17 -20.42 -12.22
C GLU A 295 15.64 -18.99 -12.43
N ALA A 296 14.38 -18.84 -12.81
CA ALA A 296 13.76 -17.53 -13.01
C ALA A 296 13.72 -16.73 -11.68
N LEU A 297 13.34 -17.35 -10.57
CA LEU A 297 13.37 -16.75 -9.23
C LEU A 297 14.78 -16.33 -8.83
N ARG A 298 15.79 -17.18 -9.05
CA ARG A 298 17.19 -16.87 -8.75
C ARG A 298 17.69 -15.65 -9.53
N LEU A 299 17.37 -15.55 -10.82
CA LEU A 299 17.78 -14.40 -11.65
C LEU A 299 17.05 -13.12 -11.22
N ALA A 300 15.74 -13.20 -10.99
CA ALA A 300 14.95 -12.07 -10.53
C ALA A 300 15.43 -11.57 -9.15
N SER A 301 15.72 -12.47 -8.21
CA SER A 301 16.22 -12.12 -6.87
C SER A 301 17.59 -11.44 -6.94
N GLN A 302 18.50 -11.89 -7.81
CA GLN A 302 19.79 -11.25 -8.03
C GLN A 302 19.67 -9.85 -8.65
N ILE A 303 18.72 -9.64 -9.57
CA ILE A 303 18.45 -8.32 -10.16
C ILE A 303 17.87 -7.38 -9.10
N SER A 304 16.85 -7.83 -8.37
CA SER A 304 16.18 -7.05 -7.32
C SER A 304 17.10 -6.75 -6.14
N GLY A 305 17.90 -7.71 -5.69
CA GLY A 305 18.88 -7.52 -4.61
C GLY A 305 19.95 -6.49 -4.98
N ARG A 306 20.47 -6.53 -6.21
CA ARG A 306 21.40 -5.49 -6.70
C ARG A 306 20.76 -4.11 -6.76
N ALA A 307 19.51 -4.02 -7.20
CA ALA A 307 18.76 -2.76 -7.21
C ALA A 307 18.51 -2.22 -5.78
N ALA A 308 18.11 -3.09 -4.86
CA ALA A 308 17.88 -2.76 -3.45
C ALA A 308 19.17 -2.27 -2.77
N TRP A 309 20.29 -2.96 -2.98
CA TRP A 309 21.59 -2.54 -2.45
C TRP A 309 22.01 -1.15 -2.96
N ARG A 310 21.84 -0.87 -4.26
CA ARG A 310 22.12 0.45 -4.84
C ARG A 310 21.24 1.54 -4.22
N ARG A 311 19.95 1.27 -4.00
CA ARG A 311 19.03 2.21 -3.34
C ARG A 311 19.45 2.46 -1.89
N ALA A 312 19.76 1.41 -1.14
CA ALA A 312 20.21 1.52 0.25
C ALA A 312 21.51 2.34 0.35
N LEU A 313 22.46 2.14 -0.56
CA LEU A 313 23.69 2.93 -0.63
C LEU A 313 23.41 4.42 -0.85
N VAL A 314 22.54 4.76 -1.81
CA VAL A 314 22.14 6.14 -2.08
C VAL A 314 21.43 6.77 -0.88
N GLN A 315 20.55 6.03 -0.20
CA GLN A 315 19.87 6.50 1.00
C GLN A 315 20.85 6.75 2.15
N HIS A 316 21.81 5.85 2.38
CA HIS A 316 22.87 6.05 3.38
C HIS A 316 23.70 7.31 3.09
N MET A 317 24.13 7.50 1.84
CA MET A 317 24.86 8.71 1.44
C MET A 317 24.03 9.98 1.65
N ARG A 318 22.74 9.97 1.27
CA ARG A 318 21.83 11.09 1.52
C ARG A 318 21.60 11.34 3.02
N GLY A 319 21.55 10.29 3.83
CA GLY A 319 21.36 10.36 5.28
C GLY A 319 22.52 11.02 6.02
N LEU A 320 23.75 10.93 5.48
CA LEU A 320 24.93 11.59 6.05
C LEU A 320 24.89 13.12 5.88
N VAL A 321 24.27 13.64 4.82
CA VAL A 321 24.25 15.08 4.53
C VAL A 321 23.56 15.90 5.64
N PRO A 322 22.37 15.54 6.14
CA PRO A 322 21.76 16.21 7.29
C PRO A 322 22.53 16.04 8.59
N LEU A 323 23.13 14.87 8.85
CA LEU A 323 23.87 14.59 10.09
C LEU A 323 25.07 15.52 10.27
N LEU A 324 25.75 15.85 9.16
CA LEU A 324 26.85 16.81 9.15
C LEU A 324 26.38 18.25 9.45
N ARG A 325 25.12 18.59 9.12
CA ARG A 325 24.53 19.92 9.35
C ARG A 325 23.93 20.09 10.75
N THR A 326 23.43 19.00 11.34
CA THR A 326 22.76 19.00 12.66
C THR A 326 23.57 18.29 13.75
N GLY A 327 24.89 18.13 13.55
CA GLY A 327 25.77 17.44 14.49
C GLY A 327 25.94 18.19 15.83
N PRO A 328 26.63 17.58 16.81
CA PRO A 328 26.80 18.14 18.17
C PRO A 328 27.40 19.55 18.20
N THR A 329 28.19 19.92 17.19
CA THR A 329 28.75 21.27 16.99
C THR A 329 27.68 22.34 16.77
N ALA A 330 26.45 21.98 16.37
CA ALA A 330 25.32 22.91 16.27
C ALA A 330 24.75 23.31 17.64
N LEU A 331 25.04 22.55 18.70
CA LEU A 331 24.61 22.81 20.09
C LEU A 331 25.63 23.63 20.88
N SER A 332 26.87 23.79 20.38
CA SER A 332 27.95 24.48 21.08
C SER A 332 28.03 25.99 20.83
N ARG A 333 27.09 26.56 20.07
CA ARG A 333 26.95 28.02 19.94
C ARG A 333 25.83 28.49 20.87
N ARG A 334 26.17 28.80 22.12
CA ARG A 334 25.40 29.74 22.96
C ARG A 334 26.12 31.09 22.98
N PRO A 335 25.40 32.23 23.05
CA PRO A 335 26.00 33.51 23.44
C PRO A 335 26.53 33.46 24.87
#